data_AF-A0A8H5JGH1-F1
#
_entry.id   AF-A0A8H5JGH1-F1
#
_cell.length_a   1.000
_cell.length_b   1.000
_cell.length_c   1.000
_cell.angle_alpha   90.00
_cell.angle_beta   90.00
_cell.angle_gamma   90.00
#
_symmetry.space_group_name_H-M   'P 1'
#
loop_
_entity.id
_entity.type
_entity.pdbx_description
1 polymer ?
#
loop_
_entity_poly.entity_id
_entity_poly.type
_entity_poly.pdbx_seq_one_letter_code
_entity_poly.pdbx_strand_id
1 'polypeptide(L)'
;MAGLLQTLAGTKQQDVIFDYMLSRIGIETARERLLLFILANIDVKSTEEPGFWNMVSLRPSFWEAFGQGVKAEYGGWDGYVKGLGLSNKDLETIKHNLRA
;
A
#
# COMPACT_ATOMS: atom_id res chain seq x y z
N MET A 1 1.31 2.42 3.72
CA MET A 1 2.11 3.49 4.36
C MET A 1 3.61 3.20 4.29
N ALA A 2 4.10 2.02 4.71
CA ALA A 2 5.53 1.67 4.66
C ALA A 2 6.16 1.90 3.26
N GLY A 3 5.49 1.44 2.19
CA GLY A 3 6.00 1.64 0.83
C GLY A 3 6.18 3.11 0.41
N LEU A 4 5.33 4.03 0.91
CA LEU A 4 5.51 5.48 0.69
C LEU A 4 6.83 5.95 1.32
N LEU A 5 7.07 5.59 2.58
CA LEU A 5 8.28 5.99 3.31
C LEU A 5 9.54 5.42 2.65
N GLN A 6 9.50 4.16 2.22
CA GLN A 6 10.60 3.55 1.47
C GLN A 6 10.85 4.26 0.14
N THR A 7 9.80 4.64 -0.60
CA THR A 7 10.00 5.40 -1.83
C THR A 7 10.59 6.79 -1.57
N LEU A 8 10.18 7.49 -0.51
CA LEU A 8 10.81 8.77 -0.11
C LEU A 8 12.29 8.56 0.25
N ALA A 9 12.61 7.46 0.95
CA ALA A 9 13.99 7.06 1.26
C ALA A 9 14.81 6.68 0.01
N GLY A 10 14.20 6.58 -1.17
CA GLY A 10 14.88 6.23 -2.42
C GLY A 10 15.10 4.72 -2.60
N THR A 11 14.41 3.89 -1.83
CA THR A 11 14.42 2.43 -2.00
C THR A 11 13.97 2.06 -3.42
N LYS A 12 14.62 1.06 -4.03
CA LYS A 12 14.26 0.61 -5.38
C LYS A 12 12.84 0.07 -5.38
N GLN A 13 12.09 0.35 -6.44
CA GLN A 13 10.67 -0.01 -6.53
C GLN A 13 10.42 -1.52 -6.35
N GLN A 14 11.32 -2.36 -6.85
CA GLN A 14 11.25 -3.82 -6.67
C GLN A 14 11.30 -4.24 -5.19
N ASP A 15 12.11 -3.54 -4.38
CA ASP A 15 12.29 -3.85 -2.96
C ASP A 15 11.07 -3.33 -2.16
N VAL A 16 10.51 -2.19 -2.58
CA VAL A 16 9.24 -1.68 -2.04
C VAL A 16 8.07 -2.65 -2.30
N ILE A 17 7.98 -3.19 -3.52
CA ILE A 17 6.98 -4.19 -3.88
C ILE A 17 7.20 -5.46 -3.07
N PHE A 18 8.45 -5.90 -2.92
CA PHE A 18 8.78 -7.08 -2.14
C PHE A 18 8.31 -6.93 -0.69
N ASP A 19 8.64 -5.82 -0.03
CA ASP A 19 8.20 -5.53 1.33
C ASP A 19 6.67 -5.46 1.45
N TYR A 20 5.99 -4.79 0.51
CA TYR A 20 4.53 -4.79 0.43
C TYR A 20 3.95 -6.22 0.42
N MET A 21 4.56 -7.11 -0.37
CA MET A 21 4.13 -8.51 -0.48
C MET A 21 4.38 -9.34 0.78
N LEU A 22 5.30 -8.94 1.66
CA LEU A 22 5.49 -9.59 2.98
C LEU A 22 4.24 -9.49 3.86
N SER A 23 3.35 -8.52 3.60
CA SER A 23 2.04 -8.44 4.28
C SER A 23 1.23 -9.73 4.11
N ARG A 24 1.45 -10.52 3.05
CA ARG A 24 0.79 -11.83 2.88
C ARG A 24 1.10 -12.80 4.02
N ILE A 25 2.31 -12.75 4.56
CA ILE A 25 2.73 -13.62 5.68
C ILE A 25 1.88 -13.30 6.92
N GLY A 26 1.70 -12.01 7.21
CA GLY A 26 0.83 -11.57 8.31
C GLY A 26 -0.64 -11.95 8.07
N ILE A 27 -1.16 -11.68 6.87
CA ILE A 27 -2.56 -11.97 6.51
C ILE A 27 -2.87 -13.47 6.62
N GLU A 28 -1.94 -14.34 6.19
CA GLU A 28 -2.09 -15.80 6.24
C GLU A 28 -2.50 -16.29 7.64
N THR A 29 -1.80 -15.79 8.67
CA THR A 29 -2.01 -16.22 10.07
C THR A 29 -3.40 -15.88 10.60
N ALA A 30 -4.07 -14.87 10.03
CA ALA A 30 -5.39 -14.41 10.46
C ALA A 30 -6.47 -14.61 9.38
N ARG A 31 -6.18 -15.37 8.30
CA ARG A 31 -7.04 -15.40 7.11
C ARG A 31 -8.49 -15.74 7.43
N GLU A 32 -8.73 -16.83 8.15
CA GLU A 32 -10.09 -17.29 8.44
C GLU A 32 -10.89 -16.21 9.18
N ARG A 33 -10.27 -15.59 10.19
CA ARG A 33 -10.90 -14.51 10.96
C ARG A 33 -11.20 -13.30 10.09
N LEU A 34 -10.29 -12.93 9.18
CA LEU A 34 -10.48 -11.82 8.24
C LEU A 34 -11.60 -12.09 7.24
N LEU A 35 -11.69 -13.32 6.70
CA LEU A 35 -12.77 -13.71 5.79
C LEU A 35 -14.13 -13.68 6.48
N LEU A 36 -14.22 -14.23 7.69
CA LEU A 36 -15.45 -14.17 8.49
C LEU A 36 -15.85 -12.73 8.82
N PHE A 37 -14.88 -11.87 9.18
CA PHE A 37 -15.13 -10.46 9.42
C PHE A 37 -15.69 -9.76 8.18
N ILE A 38 -15.11 -10.02 7.00
CA ILE A 38 -15.56 -9.43 5.75
C ILE A 38 -16.99 -9.88 5.40
N LEU A 39 -17.28 -11.18 5.46
CA LEU A 39 -18.61 -11.73 5.20
C LEU A 39 -19.68 -11.20 6.17
N ALA A 40 -19.29 -10.86 7.41
CA ALA A 40 -20.20 -10.33 8.41
C ALA A 40 -20.48 -8.82 8.28
N ASN A 41 -19.62 -8.06 7.59
CA ASN A 41 -19.67 -6.58 7.57
C ASN A 41 -19.84 -5.97 6.19
N ILE A 42 -19.65 -6.73 5.12
CA ILE A 42 -19.83 -6.29 3.74
C ILE A 42 -21.05 -7.02 3.18
N ASP A 43 -21.83 -6.34 2.33
CA ASP A 43 -22.97 -6.91 1.61
C ASP A 43 -22.51 -7.86 0.49
N VAL A 44 -21.92 -9.00 0.89
CA VAL A 44 -21.52 -10.11 0.03
C VAL A 44 -22.12 -11.41 0.57
N LYS A 45 -22.73 -12.20 -0.31
CA LYS A 45 -23.50 -13.39 0.07
C LYS A 45 -22.62 -14.60 0.38
N SER A 46 -21.46 -14.69 -0.28
CA SER A 46 -20.49 -15.76 -0.09
C SER A 46 -19.15 -15.40 -0.71
N THR A 47 -18.16 -16.28 -0.49
CA THR A 47 -16.84 -16.20 -1.15
C THR A 47 -16.89 -16.46 -2.66
N GLU A 48 -18.02 -16.98 -3.17
CA GLU A 48 -18.22 -17.29 -4.59
C GLU A 48 -18.73 -16.08 -5.39
N GLU A 49 -19.03 -14.98 -4.71
CA GLU A 49 -19.50 -13.78 -5.38
C GLU A 49 -18.42 -13.20 -6.30
N PRO A 50 -18.75 -12.85 -7.56
CA PRO A 50 -17.78 -12.33 -8.50
C PRO A 50 -17.01 -11.13 -7.93
N GLY A 51 -15.68 -11.24 -7.91
CA GLY A 51 -14.80 -10.19 -7.42
C GLY A 51 -14.45 -10.27 -5.93
N PHE A 52 -15.09 -11.15 -5.14
CA PHE A 52 -14.75 -11.33 -3.72
C PHE A 52 -13.25 -11.59 -3.52
N TRP A 53 -12.70 -12.58 -4.24
CA TRP A 53 -11.29 -12.92 -4.16
C TRP A 53 -10.35 -11.84 -4.69
N ASN A 54 -10.81 -10.95 -5.58
CA ASN A 54 -10.03 -9.80 -5.98
C ASN A 54 -9.94 -8.77 -4.85
N MET A 55 -11.07 -8.48 -4.19
CA MET A 55 -11.17 -7.55 -3.07
C MET A 55 -10.24 -7.95 -1.91
N VAL A 56 -10.22 -9.24 -1.56
CA VAL A 56 -9.44 -9.74 -0.41
C VAL A 56 -8.02 -10.20 -0.78
N SER A 57 -7.57 -9.91 -2.00
CA SER A 57 -6.24 -10.28 -2.47
C SER A 57 -5.19 -9.19 -2.23
N LEU A 58 -3.93 -9.61 -2.19
CA LEU A 58 -2.77 -8.73 -2.21
C LEU A 58 -1.90 -9.11 -3.40
N ARG A 59 -1.71 -8.18 -4.33
CA ARG A 59 -0.98 -8.41 -5.60
C ARG A 59 -0.02 -7.26 -5.89
N PRO A 60 1.15 -7.52 -6.50
CA PRO A 60 2.07 -6.45 -6.92
C PRO A 60 1.40 -5.39 -7.80
N SER A 61 0.52 -5.83 -8.70
CA SER A 61 -0.22 -4.96 -9.61
C SER A 61 -1.08 -3.90 -8.90
N PHE A 62 -1.53 -4.17 -7.66
CA PHE A 62 -2.30 -3.18 -6.89
C PHE A 62 -1.40 -2.05 -6.40
N TRP A 63 -0.18 -2.36 -5.97
CA TRP A 63 0.82 -1.36 -5.61
C TRP A 63 1.27 -0.56 -6.83
N GLU A 64 1.51 -1.24 -7.95
CA GLU A 64 1.88 -0.59 -9.21
C GLU A 64 0.79 0.38 -9.69
N ALA A 65 -0.47 -0.06 -9.70
CA ALA A 65 -1.61 0.78 -10.07
C ALA A 65 -1.74 2.00 -9.12
N PHE A 66 -1.56 1.79 -7.82
CA PHE A 66 -1.56 2.90 -6.85
C PHE A 66 -0.43 3.90 -7.14
N GLY A 67 0.79 3.43 -7.38
CA GLY A 67 1.93 4.28 -7.73
C GLY A 67 1.72 5.04 -9.05
N GLN A 68 1.09 4.42 -10.04
CA GLN A 68 0.71 5.08 -11.30
C GLN A 68 -0.32 6.19 -11.06
N GLY A 69 -1.33 5.94 -10.24
CA GLY A 69 -2.32 6.95 -9.83
C GLY A 69 -1.68 8.12 -9.10
N VAL A 70 -0.78 7.85 -8.14
CA VAL A 70 -0.01 8.88 -7.43
C VAL A 70 0.81 9.73 -8.40
N LYS A 71 1.47 9.11 -9.38
CA LYS A 71 2.24 9.82 -10.40
C LYS A 71 1.33 10.69 -11.28
N ALA A 72 0.18 10.19 -11.69
CA ALA A 72 -0.75 10.90 -12.56
C ALA A 72 -1.37 12.11 -11.86
N GLU A 73 -1.83 11.94 -10.62
CA GLU A 73 -2.57 12.99 -9.89
C GLU A 73 -1.64 14.01 -9.23
N TYR A 74 -0.50 13.58 -8.69
CA TYR A 74 0.36 14.43 -7.87
C TYR A 74 1.75 14.69 -8.48
N GLY A 75 2.03 14.16 -9.68
CA GLY A 75 3.37 14.23 -10.28
C GLY A 75 4.41 13.33 -9.59
N GLY A 76 3.99 12.51 -8.63
CA GLY A 76 4.84 11.59 -7.87
C GLY A 76 4.69 11.73 -6.35
N TRP A 77 5.49 10.95 -5.62
CA TRP A 77 5.37 10.85 -4.17
C TRP A 77 5.65 12.16 -3.43
N ASP A 78 6.61 12.98 -3.87
CA ASP A 78 6.90 14.30 -3.29
C ASP A 78 5.69 15.25 -3.41
N GLY A 79 4.92 15.17 -4.50
CA GLY A 79 3.69 15.94 -4.66
C GLY A 79 2.55 15.40 -3.79
N TYR A 80 2.43 14.08 -3.69
CA TYR A 80 1.41 13.42 -2.86
C TYR A 80 1.54 13.85 -1.39
N VAL A 81 2.75 13.80 -0.84
CA VAL A 81 2.97 14.17 0.57
C VAL A 81 2.80 15.65 0.85
N LYS A 82 3.08 16.53 -0.13
CA LYS A 82 2.75 17.96 -0.02
C LYS A 82 1.24 18.17 0.05
N GLY A 83 0.47 17.38 -0.72
CA GLY A 83 -0.99 17.34 -0.61
C GLY A 83 -1.50 16.91 0.77
N LEU A 84 -0.69 16.15 1.53
CA LEU A 84 -0.95 15.80 2.93
C LEU A 84 -0.52 16.88 3.94
N GLY A 85 0.01 18.01 3.48
CA GLY A 85 0.45 19.13 4.33
C GLY A 85 1.92 19.06 4.78
N LEU A 86 2.72 18.14 4.24
CA LEU A 86 4.16 18.07 4.56
C LEU A 86 4.94 19.14 3.80
N SER A 87 5.75 19.91 4.52
CA SER A 87 6.64 20.91 3.94
C SER A 87 7.89 20.27 3.34
N ASN A 88 8.62 21.00 2.49
CA ASN A 88 9.92 20.53 1.98
C ASN A 88 10.89 20.19 3.13
N LYS A 89 10.85 20.94 4.24
CA LYS A 89 11.69 20.68 5.42
C LYS A 89 11.35 19.32 6.06
N ASP A 90 10.07 18.97 6.11
CA ASP A 90 9.62 17.67 6.64
C ASP A 90 10.11 16.53 5.74
N LEU A 91 10.01 16.70 4.42
CA LEU A 91 10.49 15.70 3.45
C LEU A 91 12.01 15.47 3.60
N GLU A 92 12.80 16.53 3.69
CA GLU A 92 14.25 16.40 3.88
C GLU A 92 14.59 15.73 5.21
N THR A 93 13.83 16.05 6.28
CA THR A 93 14.00 15.40 7.59
C THR A 93 13.69 13.90 7.53
N ILE A 94 12.59 13.51 6.88
CA ILE A 94 12.21 12.10 6.68
C ILE A 94 13.29 11.37 5.86
N LYS A 95 13.71 11.95 4.73
CA LYS A 95 14.74 11.38 3.85
C LYS A 95 16.07 11.19 4.59
N HIS A 96 16.48 12.17 5.40
CA HIS A 96 17.69 12.08 6.21
C HIS A 96 17.60 10.93 7.21
N ASN A 97 16.52 10.85 7.98
CA ASN A 97 16.36 9.85 9.05
C ASN A 97 16.22 8.41 8.52
N LEU A 98 15.68 8.21 7.32
CA LEU A 98 15.48 6.88 6.73
C LEU A 98 16.68 6.36 5.93
N ARG A 99 17.64 7.22 5.60
CA ARG A 99 18.85 6.87 4.84
C ARG A 99 20.11 6.79 5.70
N ALA A 100 20.10 7.41 6.88
CA ALA A 100 21.15 7.32 7.88
C ALA A 100 21.27 5.89 8.41
#